data_AF-A0A4U3KV37-F1
#
_entry.id   AF-A0A4U3KV37-F1
#
_cell.length_a   1.000
_cell.length_b   1.000
_cell.length_c   1.000
_cell.angle_alpha   90.00
_cell.angle_beta   90.00
_cell.angle_gamma   90.00
#
_symmetry.space_group_name_H-M   'P 1'
#
loop_
_entity.id
_entity.type
_entity.pdbx_description
1 polymer ?
#
loop_
_entity_poly.entity_id
_entity_poly.type
_entity_poly.pdbx_seq_one_letter_code
_entity_poly.pdbx_strand_id
1 'polypeptide(L)'
;MALTKPYHRNYRSFIKRPNSGYSSWAFIVDKQYADSPHHYTRAFLLLQEDIKNLFDFIEPADVNLKTFSFRIHELLMRTCIEIEANFKAILRENIYTPTFKSGNKSGQSKTEDYWTLNDYIKVNKTHHLDNYVAELPFWRGINHRYRPFANWAQNGSLSWYQAYNESKHDRNNKFELANFENLINAFCGLFVLLSSQFNCESFTTGEASLSVGTDSYFDGKFGIGNYLKIEFPTNWVDDDKYDFDWSVLKKENDRFEKIDYNSF
;
A
#
# COMPACT_ATOMS: atom_id res chain seq x y z
N MET A 1 15.62 11.19 -18.13
CA MET A 1 16.45 11.73 -17.03
C MET A 1 15.86 11.25 -15.73
N ALA A 2 16.68 10.71 -14.82
CA ALA A 2 16.24 10.28 -13.50
C ALA A 2 15.66 11.44 -12.67
N LEU A 3 14.80 11.10 -11.71
CA LEU A 3 14.02 12.07 -10.93
C LEU A 3 14.88 12.72 -9.83
N THR A 4 14.97 14.05 -9.87
CA THR A 4 15.82 14.84 -8.96
C THR A 4 15.12 15.31 -7.69
N LYS A 5 13.81 15.11 -7.57
CA LYS A 5 13.04 15.38 -6.36
C LYS A 5 12.08 14.21 -6.06
N PRO A 6 11.85 13.91 -4.78
CA PRO A 6 10.84 12.94 -4.38
C PRO A 6 9.42 13.50 -4.62
N TYR A 7 8.51 12.62 -5.05
CA TYR A 7 7.09 12.93 -5.13
C TYR A 7 6.39 12.69 -3.79
N HIS A 8 5.38 13.50 -3.45
CA HIS A 8 4.57 13.28 -2.26
C HIS A 8 3.95 11.88 -2.22
N ARG A 9 4.10 11.20 -1.06
CA ARG A 9 3.59 9.85 -0.80
C ARG A 9 4.00 8.80 -1.83
N ASN A 10 5.15 8.92 -2.48
CA ASN A 10 5.60 7.95 -3.47
C ASN A 10 7.05 7.54 -3.23
N TYR A 11 7.22 6.31 -2.75
CA TYR A 11 8.52 5.67 -2.67
C TYR A 11 8.88 5.05 -4.03
N ARG A 12 10.14 5.26 -4.45
CA ARG A 12 10.73 4.67 -5.64
C ARG A 12 12.12 4.14 -5.36
N SER A 13 12.58 3.23 -6.22
CA SER A 13 13.97 2.76 -6.17
C SER A 13 14.93 3.91 -6.50
N PHE A 14 16.15 3.84 -5.95
CA PHE A 14 17.19 4.84 -6.16
C PHE A 14 18.26 4.34 -7.12
N ILE A 15 18.82 5.25 -7.90
CA ILE A 15 20.09 4.99 -8.59
C ILE A 15 21.18 4.84 -7.53
N LYS A 16 21.96 3.75 -7.63
CA LYS A 16 23.06 3.49 -6.69
C LYS A 16 24.17 4.52 -6.91
N ARG A 17 24.35 5.41 -5.94
CA ARG A 17 25.38 6.46 -5.90
C ARG A 17 25.88 6.66 -4.47
N PRO A 18 27.00 7.36 -4.27
CA PRO A 18 27.36 7.82 -2.93
C PRO A 18 26.16 8.52 -2.27
N ASN A 19 25.94 8.24 -0.98
CA ASN A 19 24.81 8.73 -0.19
C ASN A 19 23.40 8.20 -0.57
N SER A 20 23.23 7.42 -1.64
CA SER A 20 21.90 6.92 -2.05
C SER A 20 21.25 6.04 -0.97
N GLY A 21 22.06 5.39 -0.13
CA GLY A 21 21.58 4.65 1.05
C GLY A 21 20.81 5.55 2.02
N TYR A 22 21.39 6.67 2.46
CA TYR A 22 20.71 7.63 3.32
C TYR A 22 19.53 8.30 2.60
N SER A 23 19.72 8.74 1.35
CA SER A 23 18.63 9.34 0.55
C SER A 23 17.45 8.40 0.34
N SER A 24 17.64 7.07 0.37
CA SER A 24 16.58 6.10 0.09
C SER A 24 15.46 6.01 1.14
N TRP A 25 15.63 6.62 2.31
CA TRP A 25 14.64 6.59 3.37
C TRP A 25 14.48 7.93 4.09
N ALA A 26 15.52 8.76 4.15
CA ALA A 26 15.52 9.93 5.02
C ALA A 26 14.51 11.03 4.63
N PHE A 27 14.07 11.09 3.36
CA PHE A 27 13.01 12.01 2.94
C PHE A 27 11.62 11.60 3.44
N ILE A 28 11.40 10.31 3.69
CA ILE A 28 10.10 9.74 4.08
C ILE A 28 9.64 10.28 5.43
N VAL A 29 10.59 10.58 6.32
CA VAL A 29 10.33 11.11 7.67
C VAL A 29 10.23 12.64 7.72
N ASP A 30 10.40 13.33 6.59
CA ASP A 30 10.22 14.78 6.53
C ASP A 30 8.74 15.15 6.68
N LYS A 31 8.45 16.19 7.46
CA LYS A 31 7.08 16.63 7.74
C LYS A 31 6.35 17.15 6.49
N GLN A 32 7.07 17.56 5.46
CA GLN A 32 6.48 18.00 4.20
C GLN A 32 6.25 16.84 3.21
N TYR A 33 6.78 15.64 3.47
CA TYR A 33 6.65 14.52 2.54
C TYR A 33 5.21 14.03 2.40
N ALA A 34 4.53 13.88 3.52
CA ALA A 34 3.16 13.41 3.59
C ALA A 34 2.42 14.08 4.76
N ASP A 35 1.13 14.38 4.59
CA ASP A 35 0.30 14.84 5.71
C ASP A 35 -0.03 13.67 6.65
N SER A 36 0.37 13.80 7.91
CA SER A 36 -0.05 12.89 8.98
C SER A 36 0.16 11.38 8.68
N PRO A 37 1.33 10.94 8.15
CA PRO A 37 1.54 9.57 7.66
C PRO A 37 1.39 8.51 8.77
N HIS A 38 1.77 8.88 10.00
CA HIS A 38 1.65 8.06 11.20
C HIS A 38 0.21 7.61 11.50
N HIS A 39 -0.82 8.36 11.07
CA HIS A 39 -2.21 7.91 11.23
C HIS A 39 -2.51 6.66 10.41
N TYR A 40 -2.00 6.60 9.17
CA TYR A 40 -2.23 5.50 8.25
C TYR A 40 -1.43 4.25 8.64
N THR A 41 -0.16 4.43 9.02
CA THR A 41 0.66 3.30 9.51
C THR A 41 0.12 2.77 10.84
N ARG A 42 -0.31 3.64 11.76
CA ARG A 42 -0.94 3.22 13.02
C ARG A 42 -2.23 2.42 12.79
N ALA A 43 -3.10 2.84 11.88
CA ALA A 43 -4.32 2.10 11.55
C ALA A 43 -4.00 0.68 11.04
N PHE A 44 -2.99 0.54 10.18
CA PHE A 44 -2.48 -0.75 9.73
C PHE A 44 -1.91 -1.60 10.87
N LEU A 45 -1.11 -1.03 11.77
CA LEU A 45 -0.53 -1.77 12.89
C LEU A 45 -1.62 -2.33 13.84
N LEU A 46 -2.68 -1.56 14.09
CA LEU A 46 -3.84 -2.03 14.87
C LEU A 46 -4.61 -3.13 14.13
N LEU A 47 -4.80 -3.00 12.81
CA LEU A 47 -5.39 -4.07 11.99
C LEU A 47 -4.53 -5.33 11.97
N GLN A 48 -3.21 -5.19 11.92
CA GLN A 48 -2.28 -6.31 12.00
C GLN A 48 -2.43 -7.06 13.33
N GLU A 49 -2.55 -6.35 14.45
CA GLU A 49 -2.81 -6.97 15.75
C GLU A 49 -4.16 -7.69 15.78
N ASP A 50 -5.21 -7.06 15.27
CA ASP A 50 -6.55 -7.66 15.16
C ASP A 50 -6.56 -8.94 14.31
N ILE A 51 -5.78 -8.97 13.22
CA ILE A 51 -5.61 -10.15 12.36
C ILE A 51 -4.78 -11.22 13.05
N LYS A 52 -3.73 -10.86 13.80
CA LYS A 52 -2.98 -11.84 14.61
C LYS A 52 -3.87 -12.49 15.66
N ASN A 53 -4.78 -11.74 16.29
CA ASN A 53 -5.76 -12.29 17.23
C ASN A 53 -6.76 -13.24 16.53
N LEU A 54 -7.05 -13.05 15.24
CA LEU A 54 -7.84 -14.00 14.46
C LEU A 54 -7.11 -15.34 14.28
N PHE A 55 -5.77 -15.32 14.18
CA PHE A 55 -4.96 -16.52 13.99
C PHE A 55 -4.98 -17.48 15.18
N ASP A 56 -5.35 -17.02 16.37
CA ASP A 56 -5.61 -17.89 17.53
C ASP A 56 -6.73 -18.91 17.26
N PHE A 57 -7.63 -18.60 16.31
CA PHE A 57 -8.78 -19.44 15.94
C PHE A 57 -8.69 -20.02 14.53
N ILE A 58 -8.03 -19.30 13.62
CA ILE A 58 -7.92 -19.69 12.20
C ILE A 58 -6.45 -19.67 11.80
N GLU A 59 -5.86 -20.86 11.74
CA GLU A 59 -4.47 -21.02 11.29
C GLU A 59 -4.28 -20.44 9.88
N PRO A 60 -3.23 -19.63 9.63
CA PRO A 60 -2.83 -19.23 8.29
C PRO A 60 -2.44 -20.46 7.46
N ALA A 61 -3.38 -20.95 6.66
CA ALA A 61 -3.23 -22.21 5.94
C ALA A 61 -4.11 -22.26 4.69
N ASP A 62 -3.65 -23.01 3.68
CA ASP A 62 -4.39 -23.20 2.42
C ASP A 62 -5.81 -23.74 2.66
N VAL A 63 -5.94 -24.68 3.61
CA VAL A 63 -7.21 -25.33 3.95
C VAL A 63 -8.25 -24.36 4.54
N ASN A 64 -7.81 -23.21 5.07
CA ASN A 64 -8.68 -22.23 5.73
C ASN A 64 -9.05 -21.05 4.82
N LEU A 65 -8.59 -21.01 3.57
CA LEU A 65 -8.83 -19.88 2.65
C LEU A 65 -10.31 -19.55 2.46
N LYS A 66 -11.18 -20.56 2.45
CA LYS A 66 -12.64 -20.38 2.28
C LYS A 66 -13.40 -20.18 3.58
N THR A 67 -12.72 -20.15 4.73
CA THR A 67 -13.36 -19.88 6.03
C THR A 67 -13.90 -18.45 6.04
N PHE A 68 -15.15 -18.28 6.45
CA PHE A 68 -15.81 -16.98 6.59
C PHE A 68 -16.47 -16.88 7.97
N SER A 69 -16.54 -15.67 8.51
CA SER A 69 -17.17 -15.40 9.81
C SER A 69 -17.49 -13.92 9.92
N PHE A 70 -18.27 -13.54 10.93
CA PHE A 70 -18.55 -12.12 11.18
C PHE A 70 -17.28 -11.35 11.51
N ARG A 71 -16.31 -11.99 12.17
CA ARG A 71 -15.01 -11.38 12.46
C ARG A 71 -14.18 -11.17 11.20
N ILE A 72 -14.14 -12.14 10.28
CA ILE A 72 -13.45 -11.99 8.99
C ILE A 72 -14.10 -10.87 8.17
N HIS A 73 -15.44 -10.85 8.11
CA HIS A 73 -16.17 -9.80 7.43
C HIS A 73 -15.86 -8.41 8.00
N GLU A 74 -15.93 -8.24 9.33
CA GLU A 74 -15.57 -6.99 10.00
C GLU A 74 -14.15 -6.51 9.64
N LEU A 75 -13.16 -7.41 9.70
CA LEU A 75 -11.78 -7.09 9.37
C LEU A 75 -11.58 -6.76 7.90
N LEU A 76 -12.27 -7.47 6.99
CA LEU A 76 -12.23 -7.17 5.55
C LEU A 76 -12.79 -5.77 5.29
N MET A 77 -13.92 -5.42 5.90
CA MET A 77 -14.52 -4.09 5.77
C MET A 77 -13.57 -2.99 6.24
N ARG A 78 -13.02 -3.11 7.45
CA ARG A 78 -12.08 -2.13 8.01
C ARG A 78 -10.82 -2.00 7.13
N THR A 79 -10.28 -3.12 6.66
CA THR A 79 -9.09 -3.14 5.80
C THR A 79 -9.34 -2.40 4.48
N CYS A 80 -10.45 -2.68 3.79
CA CYS A 80 -10.79 -1.99 2.54
C CYS A 80 -11.04 -0.49 2.74
N ILE A 81 -11.64 -0.08 3.85
CA ILE A 81 -11.81 1.35 4.19
C ILE A 81 -10.45 2.04 4.31
N GLU A 82 -9.48 1.43 4.99
CA GLU A 82 -8.12 1.98 5.12
C GLU A 82 -7.38 2.02 3.78
N ILE A 83 -7.60 1.05 2.89
CA ILE A 83 -7.05 1.07 1.52
C ILE A 83 -7.59 2.27 0.75
N GLU A 84 -8.91 2.48 0.76
CA GLU A 84 -9.53 3.63 0.09
C GLU A 84 -9.03 4.96 0.69
N ALA A 85 -8.88 5.04 2.01
CA ALA A 85 -8.34 6.23 2.68
C ALA A 85 -6.92 6.55 2.23
N ASN A 86 -6.06 5.53 2.08
CA ASN A 86 -4.69 5.69 1.57
C ASN A 86 -4.66 6.13 0.11
N PHE A 87 -5.49 5.53 -0.77
CA PHE A 87 -5.57 5.98 -2.16
C PHE A 87 -6.05 7.43 -2.25
N LYS A 88 -7.06 7.81 -1.46
CA LYS A 88 -7.52 9.20 -1.39
C LYS A 88 -6.40 10.14 -0.95
N ALA A 89 -5.62 9.76 0.07
CA ALA A 89 -4.50 10.57 0.55
C ALA A 89 -3.42 10.79 -0.52
N ILE A 90 -3.04 9.73 -1.26
CA ILE A 90 -2.08 9.83 -2.38
C ILE A 90 -2.58 10.83 -3.42
N LEU A 91 -3.84 10.70 -3.86
CA LEU A 91 -4.40 11.55 -4.91
C LEU A 91 -4.60 13.00 -4.44
N ARG A 92 -5.01 13.21 -3.19
CA ARG A 92 -5.25 14.53 -2.60
C ARG A 92 -3.97 15.36 -2.45
N GLU A 93 -2.86 14.73 -2.07
CA GLU A 93 -1.58 15.44 -1.90
C GLU A 93 -0.84 15.67 -3.22
N ASN A 94 -1.32 15.05 -4.30
CA ASN A 94 -0.84 15.22 -5.65
C ASN A 94 -1.85 16.03 -6.50
N ILE A 95 -1.63 16.14 -7.81
CA ILE A 95 -2.54 16.86 -8.71
C ILE A 95 -3.55 15.85 -9.26
N TYR A 96 -4.78 15.88 -8.75
CA TYR A 96 -5.87 15.06 -9.25
C TYR A 96 -7.22 15.79 -9.16
N THR A 97 -7.80 16.09 -10.32
CA THR A 97 -9.08 16.81 -10.46
C THR A 97 -9.93 16.11 -11.52
N PRO A 98 -10.43 14.88 -11.23
CA PRO A 98 -11.19 14.12 -12.19
C PRO A 98 -12.55 14.77 -12.48
N THR A 99 -13.09 14.49 -13.66
CA THR A 99 -14.46 14.86 -14.04
C THR A 99 -15.29 13.61 -14.33
N PHE A 100 -16.61 13.73 -14.19
CA PHE A 100 -17.50 12.66 -14.65
C PHE A 100 -17.39 12.51 -16.17
N LYS A 101 -17.09 11.30 -16.64
CA LYS A 101 -16.91 11.02 -18.08
C LYS A 101 -18.23 10.88 -18.85
N SER A 102 -19.32 10.56 -18.16
CA SER A 102 -20.62 10.24 -18.78
C SER A 102 -21.80 10.52 -17.84
N GLY A 103 -23.00 10.58 -18.43
CA GLY A 103 -24.26 10.81 -17.71
C GLY A 103 -24.56 12.28 -17.43
N ASN A 104 -25.58 12.55 -16.61
CA ASN A 104 -26.11 13.90 -16.35
C ASN A 104 -25.11 14.86 -15.70
N LYS A 105 -24.05 14.32 -15.08
CA LYS A 105 -22.97 15.09 -14.45
C LYS A 105 -21.73 15.23 -15.35
N SER A 106 -21.80 14.78 -16.61
CA SER A 106 -20.64 14.76 -17.51
C SER A 106 -19.96 16.14 -17.59
N GLY A 107 -18.63 16.16 -17.50
CA GLY A 107 -17.83 17.38 -17.49
C GLY A 107 -17.77 18.12 -16.14
N GLN A 108 -18.59 17.74 -15.16
CA GLN A 108 -18.52 18.31 -13.81
C GLN A 108 -17.37 17.67 -13.01
N SER A 109 -16.77 18.45 -12.10
CA SER A 109 -15.73 17.98 -11.19
C SER A 109 -16.26 16.86 -10.29
N LYS A 110 -15.45 15.82 -10.12
CA LYS A 110 -15.76 14.62 -9.35
C LYS A 110 -15.06 14.69 -7.99
N THR A 111 -15.85 14.91 -6.94
CA THR A 111 -15.36 14.97 -5.55
C THR A 111 -14.90 13.60 -5.04
N GLU A 112 -14.11 13.60 -3.97
CA GLU A 112 -13.48 12.40 -3.39
C GLU A 112 -14.49 11.31 -2.99
N ASP A 113 -15.71 11.67 -2.63
CA ASP A 113 -16.78 10.74 -2.25
C ASP A 113 -17.25 9.85 -3.41
N TYR A 114 -16.99 10.29 -4.65
CA TYR A 114 -17.34 9.53 -5.84
C TYR A 114 -16.17 8.75 -6.41
N TRP A 115 -14.96 8.87 -5.85
CA TRP A 115 -13.81 8.13 -6.35
C TRP A 115 -14.02 6.63 -6.14
N THR A 116 -13.70 5.86 -7.19
CA THR A 116 -13.86 4.41 -7.23
C THR A 116 -12.53 3.76 -7.58
N LEU A 117 -12.51 2.43 -7.65
CA LEU A 117 -11.34 1.67 -8.09
C LEU A 117 -10.78 2.12 -9.45
N ASN A 118 -11.63 2.65 -10.34
CA ASN A 118 -11.23 3.18 -11.64
C ASN A 118 -10.40 4.48 -11.53
N ASP A 119 -10.54 5.22 -10.44
CA ASP A 119 -9.68 6.36 -10.12
C ASP A 119 -8.38 5.86 -9.47
N TYR A 120 -8.49 4.93 -8.51
CA TYR A 120 -7.36 4.43 -7.73
C TYR A 120 -6.34 3.64 -8.58
N ILE A 121 -6.78 2.98 -9.65
CA ILE A 121 -5.88 2.24 -10.55
C ILE A 121 -4.80 3.13 -11.19
N LYS A 122 -5.04 4.45 -11.30
CA LYS A 122 -4.04 5.41 -11.79
C LYS A 122 -2.80 5.47 -10.90
N VAL A 123 -2.94 5.21 -9.60
CA VAL A 123 -1.82 5.15 -8.65
C VAL A 123 -0.82 4.07 -9.05
N ASN A 124 -1.28 3.01 -9.73
CA ASN A 124 -0.40 1.96 -10.22
C ASN A 124 0.66 2.47 -11.23
N LYS A 125 0.35 3.54 -11.99
CA LYS A 125 1.26 4.13 -12.98
C LYS A 125 2.55 4.69 -12.37
N THR A 126 2.53 5.01 -11.08
CA THR A 126 3.66 5.65 -10.38
C THR A 126 4.17 4.84 -9.21
N HIS A 127 3.33 3.95 -8.65
CA HIS A 127 3.69 3.15 -7.47
C HIS A 127 4.06 1.71 -7.83
N HIS A 128 3.73 1.22 -9.04
CA HIS A 128 4.03 -0.16 -9.49
C HIS A 128 3.47 -1.22 -8.53
N LEU A 129 2.27 -0.99 -7.99
CA LEU A 129 1.62 -1.85 -6.99
C LEU A 129 1.45 -3.29 -7.50
N ASP A 130 1.25 -3.47 -8.80
CA ASP A 130 1.13 -4.77 -9.47
C ASP A 130 2.40 -5.63 -9.40
N ASN A 131 3.56 -5.04 -9.11
CA ASN A 131 4.85 -5.74 -9.03
C ASN A 131 5.33 -6.03 -7.60
N TYR A 132 4.58 -5.64 -6.57
CA TYR A 132 4.90 -6.00 -5.20
C TYR A 132 4.49 -7.43 -4.87
N VAL A 133 5.26 -8.06 -3.98
CA VAL A 133 4.87 -9.31 -3.33
C VAL A 133 4.86 -9.10 -1.82
N ALA A 134 3.77 -9.50 -1.18
CA ALA A 134 3.70 -9.66 0.27
C ALA A 134 3.73 -11.14 0.62
N GLU A 135 4.43 -11.50 1.68
CA GLU A 135 4.56 -12.89 2.12
C GLU A 135 4.26 -13.00 3.62
N LEU A 136 3.44 -13.99 3.96
CA LEU A 136 3.21 -14.41 5.34
C LEU A 136 4.25 -15.48 5.70
N PRO A 137 5.20 -15.20 6.60
CA PRO A 137 6.28 -16.15 6.92
C PRO A 137 5.77 -17.38 7.68
N PHE A 138 4.66 -17.24 8.42
CA PHE A 138 4.00 -18.33 9.13
C PHE A 138 2.77 -18.75 8.33
N TRP A 139 2.89 -19.84 7.57
CA TRP A 139 1.81 -20.37 6.77
C TRP A 139 1.93 -21.88 6.59
N ARG A 140 0.80 -22.60 6.64
CA ARG A 140 0.73 -24.04 6.32
C ARG A 140 0.23 -24.25 4.91
N GLY A 141 1.12 -24.66 4.03
CA GLY A 141 0.83 -24.90 2.62
C GLY A 141 1.65 -23.99 1.71
N ILE A 142 1.15 -23.75 0.50
CA ILE A 142 1.90 -23.06 -0.56
C ILE A 142 1.39 -21.65 -0.87
N ASN A 143 0.18 -21.28 -0.47
CA ASN A 143 -0.41 -19.97 -0.79
C ASN A 143 -0.04 -18.86 0.20
N HIS A 144 1.24 -18.79 0.58
CA HIS A 144 1.76 -17.83 1.56
C HIS A 144 2.22 -16.50 0.93
N ARG A 145 2.27 -16.42 -0.40
CA ARG A 145 2.70 -15.24 -1.18
C ARG A 145 1.53 -14.63 -1.92
N TYR A 146 1.38 -13.32 -1.79
CA TYR A 146 0.25 -12.55 -2.31
C TYR A 146 0.74 -11.41 -3.22
N ARG A 147 0.05 -11.22 -4.35
CA ARG A 147 0.22 -10.08 -5.25
C ARG A 147 -1.11 -9.34 -5.42
N PRO A 148 -1.52 -8.54 -4.42
CA PRO A 148 -2.89 -8.04 -4.29
C PRO A 148 -3.37 -7.19 -5.47
N PHE A 149 -2.44 -6.54 -6.16
CA PHE A 149 -2.71 -5.63 -7.28
C PHE A 149 -2.24 -6.18 -8.64
N ALA A 150 -1.86 -7.46 -8.76
CA ALA A 150 -1.29 -8.03 -9.99
C ALA A 150 -2.15 -7.76 -11.24
N ASN A 151 -3.48 -7.82 -11.10
CA ASN A 151 -4.41 -7.60 -12.22
C ASN A 151 -4.37 -6.17 -12.76
N TRP A 152 -3.86 -5.19 -12.01
CA TRP A 152 -3.72 -3.81 -12.47
C TRP A 152 -2.66 -3.63 -13.56
N ALA A 153 -1.77 -4.60 -13.76
CA ALA A 153 -0.87 -4.63 -14.92
C ALA A 153 -1.64 -4.56 -16.26
N GLN A 154 -2.85 -5.13 -16.30
CA GLN A 154 -3.73 -5.17 -17.49
C GLN A 154 -5.00 -4.34 -17.30
N ASN A 155 -5.00 -3.40 -16.34
CA ASN A 155 -6.20 -2.66 -15.91
C ASN A 155 -7.39 -3.54 -15.50
N GLY A 156 -7.12 -4.73 -14.95
CA GLY A 156 -8.14 -5.69 -14.52
C GLY A 156 -8.76 -5.37 -13.16
N SER A 157 -9.83 -6.09 -12.81
CA SER A 157 -10.48 -5.96 -11.51
C SER A 157 -9.73 -6.72 -10.40
N LEU A 158 -9.96 -6.32 -9.16
CA LEU A 158 -9.44 -7.00 -7.97
C LEU A 158 -10.55 -7.82 -7.33
N SER A 159 -10.40 -9.15 -7.32
CA SER A 159 -11.41 -10.08 -6.80
C SER A 159 -11.76 -9.82 -5.33
N TRP A 160 -10.75 -9.56 -4.50
CA TRP A 160 -10.94 -9.25 -3.08
C TRP A 160 -11.72 -7.95 -2.84
N TYR A 161 -11.55 -6.95 -3.71
CA TYR A 161 -12.29 -5.69 -3.63
C TYR A 161 -13.73 -5.84 -4.14
N GLN A 162 -13.93 -6.67 -5.17
CA GLN A 162 -15.28 -7.05 -5.62
C GLN A 162 -16.04 -7.80 -4.52
N ALA A 163 -15.39 -8.78 -3.87
CA ALA A 163 -15.94 -9.50 -2.74
C ALA A 163 -16.31 -8.59 -1.56
N TYR A 164 -15.46 -7.60 -1.25
CA TYR A 164 -15.78 -6.54 -0.29
C TYR A 164 -17.05 -5.78 -0.67
N ASN A 165 -17.17 -5.30 -1.91
CA ASN A 165 -18.36 -4.54 -2.33
C ASN A 165 -19.63 -5.40 -2.33
N GLU A 166 -19.55 -6.65 -2.82
CA GLU A 166 -20.69 -7.57 -2.83
C GLU A 166 -21.16 -7.93 -1.41
N SER A 167 -20.24 -8.28 -0.51
CA SER A 167 -20.59 -8.61 0.88
C SER A 167 -21.07 -7.40 1.69
N LYS A 168 -20.62 -6.18 1.34
CA LYS A 168 -21.11 -4.91 1.91
C LYS A 168 -22.56 -4.62 1.52
N HIS A 169 -22.92 -4.84 0.25
CA HIS A 169 -24.23 -4.48 -0.28
C HIS A 169 -25.27 -5.60 -0.14
N ASP A 170 -24.87 -6.87 -0.20
CA ASP A 170 -25.74 -8.04 -0.04
C ASP A 170 -25.15 -9.04 0.95
N ARG A 171 -25.00 -8.60 2.20
CA ARG A 171 -24.45 -9.45 3.27
C ARG A 171 -25.26 -10.74 3.46
N ASN A 172 -26.56 -10.75 3.21
CA ASN A 172 -27.39 -11.93 3.46
C ASN A 172 -27.05 -13.08 2.49
N ASN A 173 -26.81 -12.76 1.21
CA ASN A 173 -26.58 -13.79 0.18
C ASN A 173 -25.12 -13.92 -0.26
N LYS A 174 -24.24 -12.99 0.15
CA LYS A 174 -22.83 -12.93 -0.26
C LYS A 174 -21.86 -12.93 0.93
N PHE A 175 -22.32 -13.39 2.09
CA PHE A 175 -21.51 -13.36 3.31
C PHE A 175 -20.21 -14.16 3.18
N GLU A 176 -20.28 -15.31 2.51
CA GLU A 176 -19.17 -16.23 2.27
C GLU A 176 -18.07 -15.65 1.36
N LEU A 177 -18.36 -14.57 0.63
CA LEU A 177 -17.33 -13.83 -0.10
C LEU A 177 -16.41 -13.07 0.85
N ALA A 178 -16.87 -12.72 2.04
CA ALA A 178 -16.03 -12.18 3.11
C ALA A 178 -15.30 -13.32 3.86
N ASN A 179 -14.45 -14.03 3.12
CA ASN A 179 -13.65 -15.15 3.59
C ASN A 179 -12.18 -14.77 3.86
N PHE A 180 -11.46 -15.70 4.46
CA PHE A 180 -10.07 -15.56 4.88
C PHE A 180 -9.16 -15.18 3.72
N GLU A 181 -9.33 -15.78 2.54
CA GLU A 181 -8.56 -15.46 1.34
C GLU A 181 -8.68 -13.99 0.95
N ASN A 182 -9.91 -13.46 0.91
CA ASN A 182 -10.16 -12.07 0.54
C ASN A 182 -9.67 -11.09 1.62
N LEU A 183 -9.79 -11.46 2.90
CA LEU A 183 -9.21 -10.70 4.01
C LEU A 183 -7.68 -10.62 3.89
N ILE A 184 -6.99 -11.73 3.70
CA ILE A 184 -5.52 -11.74 3.63
C ILE A 184 -5.02 -11.03 2.37
N ASN A 185 -5.71 -11.16 1.23
CA ASN A 185 -5.41 -10.37 0.04
C ASN A 185 -5.55 -8.86 0.30
N ALA A 186 -6.66 -8.42 0.92
CA ALA A 186 -6.86 -7.01 1.26
C ALA A 186 -5.80 -6.53 2.27
N PHE A 187 -5.48 -7.32 3.30
CA PHE A 187 -4.47 -6.98 4.30
C PHE A 187 -3.08 -6.81 3.68
N CYS A 188 -2.68 -7.75 2.81
CA CYS A 188 -1.47 -7.63 2.01
C CYS A 188 -1.53 -6.42 1.07
N GLY A 189 -2.71 -6.10 0.53
CA GLY A 189 -2.92 -4.94 -0.33
C GLY A 189 -2.69 -3.62 0.42
N LEU A 190 -3.23 -3.48 1.62
CA LEU A 190 -2.98 -2.33 2.49
C LEU A 190 -1.50 -2.21 2.85
N PHE A 191 -0.86 -3.33 3.21
CA PHE A 191 0.56 -3.39 3.51
C PHE A 191 1.45 -2.91 2.35
N VAL A 192 1.19 -3.43 1.14
CA VAL A 192 1.90 -3.03 -0.09
C VAL A 192 1.66 -1.56 -0.41
N LEU A 193 0.41 -1.09 -0.30
CA LEU A 193 0.05 0.30 -0.56
C LEU A 193 0.77 1.26 0.39
N LEU A 194 0.84 0.94 1.67
CA LEU A 194 1.62 1.72 2.64
C LEU A 194 3.11 1.67 2.35
N SER A 195 3.63 0.49 2.00
CA SER A 195 5.06 0.33 1.67
C SER A 195 5.45 1.08 0.40
N SER A 196 4.51 1.23 -0.55
CA SER A 196 4.71 2.04 -1.75
C SER A 196 4.74 3.55 -1.47
N GLN A 197 4.23 3.98 -0.31
CA GLN A 197 4.31 5.37 0.16
C GLN A 197 5.50 5.57 1.09
N PHE A 198 5.81 4.61 1.97
CA PHE A 198 6.66 4.81 3.13
C PHE A 198 7.81 3.79 3.26
N ASN A 199 8.06 2.97 2.22
CA ASN A 199 9.03 1.88 2.25
C ASN A 199 8.77 0.91 3.42
N CYS A 200 9.57 0.96 4.49
CA CYS A 200 9.34 0.16 5.71
C CYS A 200 9.19 1.05 6.96
N GLU A 201 9.01 2.35 6.77
CA GLU A 201 8.87 3.31 7.86
C GLU A 201 7.48 3.17 8.51
N SER A 202 7.46 2.95 9.83
CA SER A 202 6.23 2.72 10.59
C SER A 202 5.79 3.94 11.39
N PHE A 203 6.63 4.98 11.51
CA PHE A 203 6.39 6.18 12.32
C PHE A 203 5.99 5.87 13.77
N THR A 204 6.59 4.81 14.34
CA THR A 204 6.33 4.38 15.72
C THR A 204 6.83 5.41 16.71
N THR A 205 6.14 5.55 17.84
CA THR A 205 6.60 6.38 18.95
C THR A 205 7.78 5.75 19.67
N GLY A 206 8.68 6.57 20.19
CA GLY A 206 9.86 6.14 20.94
C GLY A 206 11.16 6.49 20.22
N GLU A 207 12.28 6.12 20.84
CA GLU A 207 13.60 6.38 20.29
C GLU A 207 13.97 5.35 19.21
N ALA A 208 14.66 5.81 18.17
CA ALA A 208 15.20 4.94 17.15
C ALA A 208 16.28 4.04 17.77
N SER A 209 16.05 2.72 17.73
CA SER A 209 17.03 1.74 18.19
C SER A 209 17.98 1.37 17.06
N LEU A 210 19.28 1.37 17.34
CA LEU A 210 20.29 0.78 16.47
C LEU A 210 20.22 -0.74 16.61
N SER A 211 19.85 -1.43 15.53
CA SER A 211 19.88 -2.89 15.45
C SER A 211 21.05 -3.34 14.58
N VAL A 212 21.75 -4.38 15.02
CA VAL A 212 22.77 -5.07 14.22
C VAL A 212 22.09 -6.26 13.54
N GLY A 213 22.19 -6.33 12.22
CA GLY A 213 21.72 -7.49 11.46
C GLY A 213 22.48 -8.73 11.90
N THR A 214 21.75 -9.75 12.35
CA THR A 214 22.28 -11.08 12.67
C THR A 214 21.59 -12.10 11.78
N ASP A 215 22.10 -13.33 11.74
CA ASP A 215 21.46 -14.41 10.99
C ASP A 215 20.02 -14.60 11.48
N SER A 216 19.07 -14.62 10.53
CA SER A 216 17.65 -14.83 10.79
C SER A 216 17.18 -16.15 10.22
N TYR A 217 16.21 -16.79 10.88
CA TYR A 217 15.56 -17.99 10.36
C TYR A 217 14.83 -17.73 9.03
N PHE A 218 14.21 -16.55 8.91
CA PHE A 218 13.54 -16.13 7.70
C PHE A 218 14.49 -15.34 6.82
N ASP A 219 14.63 -15.78 5.56
CA ASP A 219 15.26 -14.99 4.51
C ASP A 219 14.37 -13.80 4.10
N GLY A 220 14.98 -12.80 3.48
CA GLY A 220 14.27 -11.65 2.89
C GLY A 220 14.07 -10.49 3.87
N LYS A 221 13.20 -9.54 3.49
CA LYS A 221 13.01 -8.27 4.20
C LYS A 221 11.61 -8.21 4.81
N PHE A 222 11.53 -7.91 6.09
CA PHE A 222 10.27 -7.54 6.75
C PHE A 222 9.91 -6.08 6.46
N GLY A 223 8.63 -5.81 6.26
CA GLY A 223 8.13 -4.46 6.04
C GLY A 223 7.60 -3.80 7.31
N ILE A 224 6.72 -2.82 7.11
CA ILE A 224 5.97 -2.11 8.16
C ILE A 224 5.35 -3.12 9.13
N GLY A 225 5.56 -2.92 10.43
CA GLY A 225 5.01 -3.78 11.48
C GLY A 225 5.74 -5.09 11.74
N ASN A 226 6.85 -5.37 11.04
CA ASN A 226 7.74 -6.52 11.28
C ASN A 226 7.03 -7.90 11.33
N TYR A 227 5.94 -8.06 10.57
CA TYR A 227 5.20 -9.32 10.48
C TYR A 227 5.19 -9.88 9.06
N LEU A 228 4.77 -9.07 8.08
CA LEU A 228 4.80 -9.45 6.68
C LEU A 228 6.18 -9.19 6.07
N LYS A 229 6.61 -10.12 5.21
CA LYS A 229 7.75 -9.92 4.34
C LYS A 229 7.33 -9.19 3.07
N ILE A 230 8.25 -8.42 2.50
CA ILE A 230 8.01 -7.61 1.30
C ILE A 230 9.10 -7.81 0.26
N GLU A 231 8.66 -7.98 -0.99
CA GLU A 231 9.49 -7.84 -2.18
C GLU A 231 9.04 -6.58 -2.94
N PHE A 232 9.97 -5.63 -3.08
CA PHE A 232 9.74 -4.39 -3.82
C PHE A 232 9.80 -4.62 -5.34
N PRO A 233 9.13 -3.78 -6.15
CA PRO A 233 9.18 -3.87 -7.60
C PRO A 233 10.60 -3.79 -8.13
N THR A 234 10.92 -4.65 -9.10
CA THR A 234 12.23 -4.70 -9.77
C THR A 234 12.20 -4.11 -11.18
N ASN A 235 11.03 -3.68 -11.65
CA ASN A 235 10.79 -3.19 -13.02
C ASN A 235 11.00 -1.68 -13.20
N TRP A 236 11.70 -1.02 -12.27
CA TRP A 236 12.03 0.40 -12.39
C TRP A 236 13.07 0.63 -13.50
N VAL A 237 12.69 1.39 -14.53
CA VAL A 237 13.67 1.96 -15.48
C VAL A 237 14.43 3.09 -14.81
N ASP A 238 15.65 3.38 -15.27
CA ASP A 238 16.51 4.36 -14.60
C ASP A 238 15.92 5.77 -14.59
N ASP A 239 15.13 6.13 -15.60
CA ASP A 239 14.42 7.41 -15.66
C ASP A 239 13.29 7.53 -14.62
N ASP A 240 12.74 6.41 -14.14
CA ASP A 240 11.72 6.38 -13.10
C ASP A 240 12.31 6.32 -11.68
N LYS A 241 13.63 6.15 -11.54
CA LYS A 241 14.31 6.08 -10.24
C LYS A 241 14.62 7.48 -9.71
N TYR A 242 14.71 7.58 -8.39
CA TYR A 242 15.21 8.76 -7.72
C TYR A 242 16.74 8.85 -7.80
N ASP A 243 17.24 10.05 -8.06
CA ASP A 243 18.67 10.37 -8.18
C ASP A 243 18.99 11.72 -7.53
N PHE A 244 18.68 11.84 -6.24
CA PHE A 244 18.94 13.04 -5.45
C PHE A 244 19.73 12.76 -4.18
N ASP A 245 20.49 13.76 -3.73
CA ASP A 245 21.14 13.76 -2.42
C ASP A 245 20.25 14.48 -1.40
N TRP A 246 19.62 13.71 -0.52
CA TRP A 246 18.74 14.27 0.51
C TRP A 246 19.47 15.20 1.49
N SER A 247 20.78 15.03 1.68
CA SER A 247 21.57 15.89 2.57
C SER A 247 21.71 17.32 2.03
N VAL A 248 21.59 17.48 0.71
CA VAL A 248 21.53 18.75 0.01
C VAL A 248 20.08 19.23 -0.07
N LEU A 249 19.19 18.39 -0.62
CA LEU A 249 17.81 18.76 -0.93
C LEU A 249 17.00 19.17 0.32
N LYS A 250 17.27 18.58 1.48
CA LYS A 250 16.58 18.93 2.74
C LYS A 250 16.81 20.38 3.21
N LYS A 251 17.77 21.09 2.63
CA LYS A 251 18.07 22.50 2.92
C LYS A 251 17.31 23.46 2.00
N GLU A 252 16.69 22.95 0.93
CA GLU A 252 15.91 23.75 0.00
C GLU A 252 14.50 24.00 0.53
N ASN A 253 13.90 25.12 0.12
CA ASN A 253 12.52 25.44 0.48
C ASN A 253 11.50 24.56 -0.27
N ASP A 254 11.81 24.22 -1.53
CA ASP A 254 10.99 23.37 -2.39
C ASP A 254 11.74 22.07 -2.68
N ARG A 255 11.37 21.02 -1.94
CA ARG A 255 12.09 19.73 -1.88
C ARG A 255 11.24 18.53 -2.28
N PHE A 256 9.98 18.75 -2.64
CA PHE A 256 9.03 17.72 -3.07
C PHE A 256 8.29 18.15 -4.32
N GLU A 257 7.99 17.20 -5.19
CA GLU A 257 7.15 17.44 -6.37
C GLU A 257 5.79 16.76 -6.23
N LYS A 258 4.84 17.20 -7.06
CA LYS A 258 3.53 16.58 -7.20
C LYS A 258 3.42 15.83 -8.52
N ILE A 259 2.83 14.65 -8.46
CA ILE A 259 2.46 13.84 -9.63
C ILE A 259 1.16 14.41 -10.21
N ASP A 260 1.10 14.59 -11.52
CA ASP A 260 -0.14 14.94 -12.22
C ASP A 260 -0.90 13.69 -12.68
N TYR A 261 -1.83 13.23 -11.84
CA TYR A 261 -2.70 12.09 -12.13
C TYR A 261 -3.81 12.42 -13.14
N ASN A 262 -4.00 13.68 -13.53
CA ASN A 262 -4.93 14.03 -14.62
C ASN A 262 -4.36 13.66 -15.99
N SER A 263 -3.03 13.52 -16.09
CA SER A 263 -2.35 13.16 -17.33
C SER A 263 -2.46 11.66 -17.70
N PHE A 264 -2.90 10.82 -16.75
CA PHE A 264 -3.07 9.37 -16.93
C PHE A 264 -4.50 8.94 -17.31
#